data_AF-A0A0T9QXY2-F1
#
_entry.id   AF-A0A0T9QXY2-F1
#
_cell.length_a   1.000
_cell.length_b   1.000
_cell.length_c   1.000
_cell.angle_alpha   90.00
_cell.angle_beta   90.00
_cell.angle_gamma   90.00
#
_symmetry.space_group_name_H-M   'P 1'
#
loop_
_entity.id
_entity.type
_entity.pdbx_description
1 polymer ?
#
loop_
_entity_poly.entity_id
_entity_poly.type
_entity_poly.pdbx_seq_one_letter_code
_entity_poly.pdbx_strand_id
1 'polypeptide(L)'
;MALAYTVLSLGNQSQTILVTHLQQTGRFNVLERINMEELKNEAAISGKSPQLKGATYVVTGDVTEFGRKETGDRQLWSILGSGKSQVAYAKVNLYIVNG
;
A
#
# COMPACT_ATOMS: atom_id res chain seq x y z
N MET A 1 19.07 6.76 -6.66
CA MET A 1 17.65 6.33 -6.56
C MET A 1 17.64 4.91 -6.00
N ALA A 2 16.90 4.65 -4.92
CA ALA A 2 16.91 3.33 -4.26
C ALA A 2 15.93 2.37 -4.94
N LEU A 3 16.27 1.08 -5.05
CA LEU A 3 15.36 0.06 -5.59
C LEU A 3 14.55 -0.54 -4.46
N ALA A 4 13.23 -0.41 -4.52
CA ALA A 4 12.31 -0.93 -3.53
C ALA A 4 11.22 -1.79 -4.20
N TYR A 5 10.78 -2.88 -3.57
CA TYR A 5 9.53 -3.54 -3.95
C TYR A 5 8.58 -3.63 -2.77
N THR A 6 7.27 -3.68 -3.03
CA THR A 6 6.23 -3.67 -2.00
C THR A 6 5.56 -5.03 -1.86
N VAL A 7 5.29 -5.48 -0.63
CA VAL A 7 4.42 -6.63 -0.32
C VAL A 7 3.47 -6.22 0.80
N LEU A 8 2.16 -6.33 0.62
CA LEU A 8 1.21 -6.02 1.69
C LEU A 8 0.34 -7.23 1.96
N SER A 9 0.17 -7.54 3.25
CA SER A 9 -0.73 -8.60 3.70
C SER A 9 -2.21 -8.25 3.52
N LEU A 10 -2.55 -7.02 3.11
CA LEU A 10 -3.90 -6.56 2.85
C LEU A 10 -4.13 -6.27 1.36
N GLY A 11 -5.40 -6.35 0.93
CA GLY A 11 -5.82 -6.38 -0.47
C GLY A 11 -5.24 -5.29 -1.38
N ASN A 12 -5.22 -5.60 -2.68
CA ASN A 12 -4.52 -4.88 -3.77
C ASN A 12 -4.55 -3.34 -3.70
N GLN A 13 -5.63 -2.72 -3.20
CA GLN A 13 -5.76 -1.26 -3.09
C GLN A 13 -4.70 -0.62 -2.19
N SER A 14 -4.37 -1.24 -1.06
CA SER A 14 -3.35 -0.70 -0.13
C SER A 14 -1.97 -0.68 -0.80
N GLN A 15 -1.71 -1.71 -1.61
CA GLN A 15 -0.47 -1.82 -2.36
C GLN A 15 -0.38 -0.80 -3.49
N THR A 16 -1.47 -0.60 -4.24
CA THR A 16 -1.53 0.44 -5.25
C THR A 16 -1.26 1.82 -4.65
N ILE A 17 -1.84 2.14 -3.49
CA ILE A 17 -1.61 3.43 -2.80
C ILE A 17 -0.14 3.59 -2.42
N LEU A 18 0.47 2.57 -1.81
CA LEU A 18 1.86 2.62 -1.37
C LEU A 18 2.83 2.76 -2.55
N VAL A 19 2.66 1.95 -3.60
CA VAL A 19 3.49 2.01 -4.82
C VAL A 19 3.38 3.39 -5.47
N THR A 20 2.14 3.88 -5.64
CA THR A 20 1.88 5.21 -6.21
C THR A 20 2.58 6.29 -5.40
N HIS A 21 2.48 6.24 -4.07
CA HIS A 21 3.12 7.22 -3.20
C HIS A 21 4.64 7.19 -3.33
N LEU A 22 5.25 5.99 -3.28
CA LEU A 22 6.70 5.82 -3.44
C LEU A 22 7.20 6.36 -4.79
N GLN A 23 6.46 6.12 -5.88
CA GLN A 23 6.77 6.67 -7.20
C GLN A 23 6.66 8.19 -7.23
N GLN A 24 5.59 8.76 -6.65
CA GLN A 24 5.39 10.21 -6.58
C GLN A 24 6.49 10.93 -5.81
N THR A 25 7.17 10.27 -4.86
CA THR A 25 8.33 10.88 -4.17
C THR A 25 9.51 11.14 -5.11
N GLY A 26 9.62 10.43 -6.25
CA GLY A 26 10.78 10.48 -7.14
C GLY A 26 12.07 9.89 -6.53
N ARG A 27 12.01 9.28 -5.34
CA ARG A 27 13.20 8.77 -4.62
C ARG A 27 13.47 7.29 -4.86
N PHE A 28 12.44 6.55 -5.27
CA PHE A 28 12.48 5.11 -5.41
C PHE A 28 12.21 4.68 -6.83
N ASN A 29 13.02 3.76 -7.33
CA ASN A 29 12.68 2.98 -8.50
C ASN A 29 11.93 1.74 -8.02
N VAL A 30 10.60 1.80 -8.07
CA VAL A 30 9.71 0.79 -7.48
C VAL A 30 9.54 -0.37 -8.46
N LEU A 31 9.88 -1.58 -8.02
CA LEU A 31 9.71 -2.80 -8.80
C LEU A 31 8.38 -3.47 -8.44
N GLU A 32 7.53 -3.72 -9.43
CA GLU A 32 6.27 -4.42 -9.24
C GLU A 32 6.51 -5.94 -9.30
N ARG A 33 6.20 -6.64 -8.20
CA ARG A 33 6.49 -8.08 -8.04
C ARG A 33 5.24 -8.97 -8.00
N ILE A 34 4.05 -8.38 -8.00
CA ILE A 34 2.78 -9.11 -7.83
C ILE A 34 2.44 -10.02 -9.01
N ASN A 35 2.81 -9.62 -10.23
CA ASN A 35 2.47 -10.36 -11.44
C ASN A 35 3.68 -11.13 -12.01
N MET A 36 4.67 -11.41 -11.15
CA MET A 36 5.93 -12.02 -11.58
C MET A 36 5.78 -13.45 -12.08
N GLU A 37 4.77 -14.18 -11.59
CA GLU A 37 4.49 -15.54 -12.03
C GLU A 37 3.88 -15.55 -13.44
N GLU A 38 2.90 -14.68 -13.69
CA GLU A 38 2.32 -14.45 -15.02
C GLU A 38 3.40 -13.97 -16.02
N LEU A 39 4.23 -13.00 -15.63
CA LEU A 39 5.33 -12.52 -16.47
C LEU A 39 6.36 -13.62 -16.78
N LYS A 40 6.63 -14.53 -15.84
CA LYS A 40 7.50 -15.70 -16.09
C LYS A 40 6.87 -16.67 -17.07
N ASN A 41 5.57 -16.92 -16.95
CA ASN A 41 4.82 -17.79 -17.86
C ASN A 41 4.84 -17.21 -19.29
N GLU A 42 4.53 -15.92 -19.45
CA GLU A 42 4.61 -15.21 -20.74
C GLU A 42 6.03 -15.19 -21.32
N ALA A 43 7.04 -15.01 -20.47
CA ALA A 43 8.44 -15.06 -20.88
C ALA A 43 8.84 -16.47 -21.37
N ALA A 44 8.36 -17.53 -20.71
CA ALA A 44 8.58 -18.91 -21.13
C ALA A 44 7.90 -19.22 -22.47
N ILE A 45 6.65 -18.76 -22.67
CA ILE A 45 5.92 -18.89 -23.94
C ILE A 45 6.65 -18.14 -25.07
N SER A 46 7.14 -16.94 -24.78
CA SER A 46 7.85 -16.09 -25.76
C SER A 46 9.32 -16.44 -25.94
N GLY A 47 9.85 -17.46 -25.25
CA GLY A 47 11.26 -17.86 -25.33
C GLY A 47 12.24 -16.80 -24.80
N LYS A 48 11.77 -15.84 -24.01
CA LYS A 48 12.59 -14.77 -23.43
C LYS A 48 12.94 -15.10 -21.99
N SER A 49 14.19 -14.87 -21.60
CA SER A 49 14.57 -14.92 -20.19
C SER A 49 14.42 -13.53 -19.57
N PRO A 50 13.56 -13.34 -18.57
CA PRO A 50 13.39 -12.03 -17.95
C PRO A 50 14.62 -11.68 -17.11
N GLN A 51 15.31 -10.59 -17.46
CA GLN A 51 16.41 -10.05 -16.67
C GLN A 51 15.85 -9.31 -15.46
N LEU A 52 15.78 -10.00 -14.32
CA LEU A 52 15.19 -9.44 -13.10
C LEU A 52 16.24 -8.65 -12.32
N LYS A 53 16.02 -7.36 -12.18
CA LYS A 53 16.83 -6.54 -11.27
C LYS A 53 16.49 -6.87 -9.82
N GLY A 54 17.50 -7.15 -9.00
CA GLY A 54 17.33 -7.25 -7.54
C GLY A 54 16.95 -5.90 -6.94
N ALA A 55 16.13 -5.92 -5.88
CA ALA A 55 15.83 -4.70 -5.13
C ALA A 55 16.87 -4.52 -4.02
N THR A 56 17.22 -3.27 -3.71
CA THR A 56 18.09 -2.94 -2.56
C THR A 56 17.31 -3.04 -1.25
N TYR A 57 16.01 -2.73 -1.31
CA TYR A 57 15.10 -2.78 -0.18
C TYR A 57 13.82 -3.52 -0.55
N VAL A 58 13.27 -4.21 0.44
CA VAL A 58 11.92 -4.73 0.43
C VAL A 58 11.10 -3.91 1.39
N VAL A 59 10.03 -3.30 0.90
CA VAL A 59 9.02 -2.66 1.73
C VAL A 59 7.89 -3.66 1.89
N THR A 60 7.59 -4.06 3.11
CA THR A 60 6.43 -4.89 3.40
C THR A 60 5.54 -4.23 4.44
N GLY A 61 4.33 -4.72 4.65
CA GLY A 61 3.45 -4.14 5.64
C GLY A 61 2.11 -4.84 5.81
N ASP A 62 1.36 -4.32 6.76
CA ASP A 62 0.04 -4.80 7.11
C ASP A 62 -0.82 -3.65 7.64
N VAL A 63 -2.13 -3.74 7.43
CA VAL A 63 -3.10 -2.84 8.07
C VAL A 63 -3.59 -3.52 9.34
N THR A 64 -3.18 -3.01 10.49
CA THR A 64 -3.48 -3.60 11.80
C THR A 64 -4.86 -3.25 12.33
N GLU A 65 -5.40 -2.11 11.90
CA GLU A 65 -6.69 -1.62 12.35
C GLU A 65 -7.36 -0.86 11.22
N PHE A 66 -8.66 -1.07 11.03
CA PHE A 66 -9.46 -0.26 10.12
C PHE A 66 -10.86 -0.07 10.72
N GLY A 67 -11.47 1.09 10.50
CA GLY A 67 -12.80 1.32 11.01
C GLY A 67 -13.30 2.74 10.81
N ARG A 68 -14.38 3.06 11.53
CA ARG A 68 -14.94 4.42 11.62
C ARG A 68 -15.00 4.82 13.09
N LYS A 69 -14.63 6.06 13.37
CA LYS A 69 -14.86 6.71 14.66
C LYS A 69 -16.03 7.65 14.51
N GLU A 70 -17.08 7.44 15.29
CA GLU A 70 -18.20 8.39 15.37
C GLU A 70 -17.84 9.47 16.39
N THR A 71 -17.80 10.72 15.96
CA THR A 71 -17.70 11.88 16.85
C THR A 71 -19.05 12.58 16.83
N GLY A 72 -19.82 12.42 17.91
CA GLY A 72 -21.01 13.22 18.19
C GLY A 72 -20.63 14.28 19.22
N ASP A 73 -20.91 15.54 18.93
CA ASP A 73 -20.63 16.64 19.84
C ASP A 73 -21.54 16.50 21.07
N ARG A 74 -20.96 16.09 22.20
CA ARG A 74 -21.69 15.87 23.46
C ARG A 74 -21.89 17.18 24.23
N GLN A 75 -22.19 18.32 23.59
CA GLN A 75 -22.24 19.55 24.37
C GLN A 75 -23.39 20.53 24.14
N LEU A 76 -24.27 20.40 23.14
CA LEU A 76 -25.39 21.35 22.96
C LEU A 76 -26.66 20.70 22.36
N TRP A 77 -27.33 19.82 23.11
CA TRP A 77 -28.34 18.89 22.57
C TRP A 77 -29.78 19.38 22.35
N SER A 78 -30.18 20.64 22.24
CA SER A 78 -31.64 20.88 22.07
C SER A 78 -32.09 22.04 21.20
N ILE A 79 -31.20 22.70 20.45
CA ILE A 79 -31.65 23.84 19.63
C ILE A 79 -30.98 24.02 18.26
N LEU A 80 -29.90 23.30 17.91
CA LEU A 80 -29.11 23.61 16.69
C LEU A 80 -28.71 22.43 15.77
N GLY A 81 -29.26 21.23 15.97
CA GLY A 81 -29.13 20.11 15.02
C GLY A 81 -28.04 19.09 15.37
N SER A 82 -28.40 17.82 15.27
CA SER A 82 -27.54 16.66 15.56
C SER A 82 -26.63 16.33 14.37
N GLY A 83 -25.47 16.95 14.28
CA GLY A 83 -24.43 16.57 13.32
C GLY A 83 -23.68 15.32 13.80
N LYS A 84 -24.05 14.13 13.32
CA LYS A 84 -23.23 12.93 13.50
C LYS A 84 -22.05 12.97 12.51
N SER A 85 -20.83 13.14 12.99
CA SER A 85 -19.63 13.04 12.16
C SER A 85 -19.03 11.63 12.27
N GLN A 86 -18.66 11.04 11.13
CA GLN A 86 -18.00 9.75 11.06
C GLN A 86 -16.67 9.91 10.33
N VAL A 87 -15.57 9.56 10.99
CA VAL A 87 -14.22 9.61 10.43
C VAL A 87 -13.73 8.19 10.18
N ALA A 88 -13.44 7.85 8.93
CA ALA A 88 -12.80 6.58 8.60
C ALA A 88 -11.30 6.63 8.92
N TYR A 89 -10.75 5.53 9.43
CA TYR A 89 -9.34 5.44 9.77
C TYR A 89 -8.77 4.06 9.42
N ALA A 90 -7.46 4.03 9.22
CA ALA A 90 -6.67 2.81 9.11
C ALA A 90 -5.32 3.02 9.80
N LYS A 91 -4.82 1.98 10.48
CA LYS A 91 -3.45 1.93 11.02
C LYS A 91 -2.64 0.96 10.17
N VAL A 92 -1.48 1.42 9.72
CA VAL A 92 -0.62 0.67 8.79
C VAL A 92 0.76 0.55 9.39
N ASN A 93 1.28 -0.68 9.42
CA ASN A 93 2.67 -0.95 9.72
C ASN A 93 3.44 -1.14 8.41
N LEU A 94 4.62 -0.53 8.33
CA LEU A 94 5.56 -0.73 7.22
C LEU A 94 6.89 -1.21 7.77
N TYR A 95 7.46 -2.22 7.13
CA TYR A 95 8.76 -2.79 7.44
C TYR A 95 9.68 -2.63 6.23
N ILE A 96 10.94 -2.33 6.49
CA ILE A 96 11.98 -2.23 5.48
C ILE A 96 12.98 -3.36 5.74
N VAL A 97 13.17 -4.22 4.76
CA VAL A 97 14.15 -5.31 4.79
C VAL A 97 15.24 -5.00 3.77
N ASN A 98 16.50 -5.17 4.16
CA ASN A 98 17.62 -5.05 3.23
C ASN A 98 17.70 -6.32 2.37
N GLY A 99 17.82 -6.11 1.05
CA GLY A 99 17.95 -7.18 0.05
C GLY A 99 19.39 -7.63 -0.18
#